data_AF-A0A920QIJ5-F1
#
_entry.id   AF-A0A920QIJ5-F1
#
_cell.length_a   1.000
_cell.length_b   1.000
_cell.length_c   1.000
_cell.angle_alpha   90.00
_cell.angle_beta   90.00
_cell.angle_gamma   90.00
#
_symmetry.space_group_name_H-M   'P 1'
#
loop_
_entity.id
_entity.type
_entity.pdbx_description
1 polymer ?
#
loop_
_entity_poly.entity_id
_entity_poly.type
_entity_poly.pdbx_seq_one_letter_code
_entity_poly.pdbx_strand_id
1 'polypeptide(L)'
;MDKCTASVTKALGIDPNDHEGHRIMGAISLEKGNFELARHHHERAKQLCPSDAYIMGKNAALLVYLGDPEKALETVHWAMRINPFCPDDLYIDEGMCHYWLKDYKEAINCFKKIKTQNRDSLFYLAASLAKADRENESTEALHLAIQTTDMNVENFVNTQRYQNPDYNRELLEVLESIPC
;
A
#
# COMPACT_ATOMS: atom_id res chain seq x y z
N MET A 1 -6.80 -17.33 -6.64
CA MET A 1 -7.36 -16.83 -5.37
C MET A 1 -8.07 -17.91 -4.55
N ASP A 2 -8.90 -18.76 -5.16
CA ASP A 2 -9.73 -19.73 -4.41
C ASP A 2 -8.93 -20.82 -3.68
N LYS A 3 -7.89 -21.37 -4.33
CA LYS A 3 -6.97 -22.32 -3.68
C LYS A 3 -6.27 -21.71 -2.45
N CYS A 4 -5.86 -20.43 -2.56
CA CYS A 4 -5.22 -19.72 -1.45
C CYS A 4 -6.21 -19.56 -0.28
N THR A 5 -7.44 -19.12 -0.58
CA THR A 5 -8.53 -19.00 0.41
C THR A 5 -8.77 -20.34 1.11
N ALA A 6 -8.91 -21.44 0.36
CA ALA A 6 -9.14 -22.77 0.93
C ALA A 6 -8.00 -23.23 1.85
N SER A 7 -6.74 -23.00 1.45
CA SER A 7 -5.57 -23.34 2.27
C SER A 7 -5.53 -22.54 3.56
N VAL A 8 -5.75 -21.22 3.51
CA VAL A 8 -5.72 -20.39 4.72
C VAL A 8 -6.90 -20.68 5.64
N THR A 9 -8.10 -20.96 5.09
CA THR A 9 -9.25 -21.40 5.90
C THR A 9 -8.96 -22.72 6.61
N LYS A 10 -8.29 -23.66 5.94
CA LYS A 10 -7.87 -24.91 6.57
C LYS A 10 -6.83 -24.68 7.67
N ALA A 11 -5.86 -23.80 7.44
CA ALA A 11 -4.85 -23.44 8.44
C ALA A 11 -5.51 -22.85 9.70
N LEU A 12 -6.42 -21.89 9.53
CA LEU A 12 -7.17 -21.29 10.64
C LEU A 12 -8.14 -22.27 11.32
N GLY A 13 -8.60 -23.31 10.62
CA GLY A 13 -9.37 -24.39 11.22
C GLY A 13 -8.54 -25.33 12.10
N ILE A 14 -7.24 -25.43 11.83
CA ILE A 14 -6.28 -26.22 12.64
C ILE A 14 -5.79 -25.36 13.82
N ASP A 15 -5.40 -24.11 13.56
CA ASP A 15 -5.00 -23.14 14.57
C ASP A 15 -5.74 -21.81 14.36
N PRO A 16 -6.82 -21.55 15.12
CA PRO A 16 -7.56 -20.29 15.07
C PRO A 16 -6.77 -19.06 15.54
N ASN A 17 -5.55 -19.24 16.07
CA ASN A 17 -4.68 -18.17 16.56
C ASN A 17 -3.40 -18.05 15.73
N ASP A 18 -3.34 -18.66 14.55
CA ASP A 18 -2.23 -18.45 13.62
C ASP A 18 -2.27 -17.01 13.08
N HIS A 19 -1.33 -16.19 13.57
CA HIS A 19 -1.22 -14.78 13.19
C HIS A 19 -0.96 -14.60 11.69
N GLU A 20 -0.22 -15.51 11.06
CA GLU A 20 0.04 -15.47 9.63
C GLU A 20 -1.19 -15.88 8.81
N GLY A 21 -1.90 -16.91 9.25
CA GLY A 21 -3.20 -17.27 8.70
C GLY A 21 -4.18 -16.09 8.71
N HIS A 22 -4.23 -15.35 9.83
CA HIS A 22 -5.01 -14.12 9.91
C HIS A 22 -4.50 -13.05 8.94
N ARG A 23 -3.20 -12.74 8.91
CA ARG A 23 -2.64 -11.73 8.00
C ARG A 23 -2.94 -12.06 6.52
N ILE A 24 -2.79 -13.32 6.11
CA ILE A 24 -3.06 -13.78 4.75
C ILE A 24 -4.55 -13.68 4.41
N MET A 25 -5.44 -14.11 5.32
CA MET A 25 -6.89 -13.98 5.11
C MET A 25 -7.32 -12.51 5.01
N GLY A 26 -6.69 -11.63 5.78
CA GLY A 26 -6.88 -10.19 5.69
C GLY A 26 -6.56 -9.65 4.30
N ALA A 27 -5.37 -9.98 3.76
CA ALA A 27 -4.95 -9.58 2.42
C ALA A 27 -5.89 -10.13 1.32
N ILE A 28 -6.29 -11.41 1.42
CA ILE A 28 -7.26 -12.00 0.48
C ILE A 28 -8.61 -11.28 0.54
N SER A 29 -9.05 -10.88 1.73
CA SER A 29 -10.32 -10.18 1.92
C SER A 29 -10.27 -8.78 1.31
N LEU A 30 -9.15 -8.07 1.44
CA LEU A 30 -8.93 -6.78 0.78
C LEU A 30 -8.98 -6.91 -0.75
N GLU A 31 -8.32 -7.91 -1.32
CA GLU A 31 -8.36 -8.16 -2.76
C GLU A 31 -9.77 -8.49 -3.28
N LYS A 32 -10.63 -9.04 -2.43
CA LYS A 32 -12.04 -9.32 -2.74
C LYS A 32 -12.96 -8.13 -2.47
N GLY A 33 -12.45 -7.00 -1.98
CA GLY A 33 -13.24 -5.84 -1.57
C GLY A 33 -14.05 -6.04 -0.27
N ASN A 34 -13.76 -7.10 0.49
CA ASN A 34 -14.41 -7.38 1.77
C ASN A 34 -13.69 -6.63 2.90
N PHE A 35 -13.83 -5.30 2.94
CA PHE A 35 -13.08 -4.41 3.84
C PHE A 35 -13.26 -4.74 5.33
N GLU A 36 -14.49 -5.08 5.75
CA GLU A 36 -14.75 -5.45 7.15
C GLU A 36 -14.01 -6.72 7.57
N LEU A 37 -14.00 -7.73 6.69
CA LEU A 37 -13.29 -8.98 6.94
C LEU A 37 -11.77 -8.77 6.90
N ALA A 38 -11.28 -7.92 5.99
CA ALA A 38 -9.88 -7.52 5.94
C ALA A 38 -9.44 -6.87 7.26
N ARG A 39 -10.22 -5.89 7.75
CA ARG A 39 -9.98 -5.22 9.04
C ARG A 39 -9.98 -6.21 10.19
N HIS A 40 -10.98 -7.08 10.28
CA HIS A 40 -11.07 -8.10 11.33
C HIS A 40 -9.81 -8.97 11.39
N HIS A 41 -9.40 -9.54 10.26
CA HIS A 41 -8.26 -10.46 10.22
C HIS A 41 -6.92 -9.76 10.45
N HIS A 42 -6.70 -8.56 9.92
CA HIS A 42 -5.48 -7.80 10.20
C HIS A 42 -5.39 -7.36 11.67
N GLU A 43 -6.49 -6.91 12.28
CA GLU A 43 -6.52 -6.59 13.71
C GLU A 43 -6.24 -7.82 14.56
N ARG A 44 -6.79 -8.98 14.20
CA ARG A 44 -6.51 -10.23 14.91
C ARG A 44 -5.04 -10.64 14.80
N ALA A 45 -4.44 -10.53 13.61
CA ALA A 45 -3.01 -10.78 13.43
C ALA A 45 -2.14 -9.86 14.31
N LYS A 46 -2.46 -8.55 14.34
CA LYS A 46 -1.79 -7.57 15.20
C LYS A 46 -1.91 -7.89 16.69
N GLN A 47 -3.10 -8.31 17.14
CA GLN A 47 -3.30 -8.70 18.55
C GLN A 47 -2.51 -9.95 18.94
N LEU A 48 -2.41 -10.92 18.02
CA LEU A 48 -1.71 -12.18 18.25
C LEU A 48 -0.18 -12.00 18.25
N CYS A 49 0.35 -11.12 17.40
CA CYS A 49 1.78 -10.84 17.31
C CYS A 49 2.03 -9.33 17.23
N PRO A 50 1.92 -8.60 18.37
CA PRO A 50 2.08 -7.16 18.35
C PRO A 50 3.50 -6.76 17.95
N SER A 51 4.52 -7.49 18.36
CA SER A 51 5.93 -7.11 18.14
C SER A 51 6.48 -7.40 16.73
N ASP A 52 5.63 -7.81 15.79
CA ASP A 52 6.05 -8.19 14.43
C ASP A 52 5.90 -7.00 13.46
N ALA A 53 7.03 -6.41 13.09
CA ALA A 53 7.07 -5.28 12.17
C ALA A 53 6.45 -5.58 10.79
N TYR A 54 6.49 -6.84 10.33
CA TYR A 54 5.88 -7.22 9.06
C TYR A 54 4.34 -7.23 9.15
N ILE A 55 3.78 -7.77 10.23
CA ILE A 55 2.32 -7.73 10.47
C ILE A 55 1.84 -6.28 10.59
N MET A 56 2.60 -5.43 11.27
CA MET A 56 2.29 -4.01 11.38
C MET A 56 2.32 -3.29 10.05
N GLY A 57 3.36 -3.52 9.24
CA GLY A 57 3.43 -2.98 7.89
C GLY A 57 2.21 -3.38 7.06
N LYS A 58 1.79 -4.64 7.11
CA LYS A 58 0.58 -5.08 6.39
C LYS A 58 -0.71 -4.52 6.97
N ASN A 59 -0.78 -4.22 8.27
CA ASN A 59 -1.91 -3.48 8.86
C ASN A 59 -1.91 -2.01 8.42
N ALA A 60 -0.75 -1.37 8.34
CA ALA A 60 -0.63 0.00 7.84
C ALA A 60 -1.05 0.11 6.37
N ALA A 61 -0.57 -0.79 5.51
CA ALA A 61 -1.00 -0.87 4.12
C ALA A 61 -2.53 -1.00 3.99
N LEU A 62 -3.16 -1.86 4.81
CA LEU A 62 -4.61 -1.94 4.86
C LEU A 62 -5.25 -0.60 5.23
N LEU A 63 -4.77 0.08 6.27
CA LEU A 63 -5.33 1.35 6.73
C LEU A 63 -5.29 2.43 5.64
N VAL A 64 -4.25 2.46 4.80
CA VAL A 64 -4.20 3.33 3.61
C VAL A 64 -5.38 3.06 2.68
N TYR A 65 -5.61 1.79 2.32
CA TYR A 65 -6.73 1.41 1.46
C TYR A 65 -8.11 1.64 2.09
N LEU A 66 -8.21 1.63 3.42
CA LEU A 66 -9.44 1.95 4.14
C LEU A 66 -9.68 3.46 4.30
N GLY A 67 -8.77 4.31 3.80
CA GLY A 67 -8.90 5.77 3.88
C GLY A 67 -8.54 6.36 5.24
N ASP A 68 -7.73 5.65 6.04
CA ASP A 68 -7.21 6.10 7.34
C ASP A 68 -5.66 6.38 7.26
N PRO A 69 -5.17 7.28 6.38
CA PRO A 69 -3.73 7.46 6.16
C PRO A 69 -2.98 7.99 7.40
N GLU A 70 -3.62 8.74 8.30
CA GLU A 70 -3.01 9.19 9.56
C GLU A 70 -2.66 8.02 10.47
N LYS A 71 -3.62 7.10 10.68
CA LYS A 71 -3.39 5.88 11.49
C LYS A 71 -2.42 4.93 10.81
N ALA A 72 -2.46 4.87 9.48
CA ALA A 72 -1.49 4.10 8.70
C ALA A 72 -0.07 4.62 8.97
N LEU A 73 0.15 5.93 8.90
CA LEU A 73 1.44 6.56 9.15
C LEU A 73 1.97 6.27 10.56
N GLU A 74 1.12 6.41 11.59
CA GLU A 74 1.47 6.02 12.97
C GLU A 74 1.92 4.56 13.05
N THR A 75 1.21 3.66 12.35
CA THR A 75 1.51 2.23 12.33
C THR A 75 2.82 1.92 11.58
N VAL A 76 3.09 2.60 10.46
CA VAL A 76 4.36 2.48 9.72
C VAL A 76 5.53 2.90 10.60
N HIS A 77 5.46 4.07 11.25
CA HIS A 77 6.52 4.55 12.13
C HIS A 77 6.76 3.62 13.30
N TRP A 78 5.70 3.02 13.83
CA TRP A 78 5.83 1.98 14.86
C TRP A 78 6.56 0.73 14.34
N ALA A 79 6.20 0.24 13.15
CA ALA A 79 6.87 -0.89 12.51
C ALA A 79 8.37 -0.62 12.26
N MET A 80 8.71 0.57 11.76
CA MET A 80 10.10 1.01 11.54
C MET A 80 10.89 1.13 12.84
N ARG A 81 10.24 1.50 13.96
CA ARG A 81 10.88 1.55 15.28
C ARG A 81 11.23 0.15 15.81
N ILE A 82 10.42 -0.86 15.49
CA ILE A 82 10.65 -2.26 15.90
C ILE A 82 11.79 -2.87 15.08
N ASN A 83 11.81 -2.62 13.76
CA ASN A 83 12.84 -3.13 12.88
C ASN A 83 13.62 -1.98 12.20
N PRO A 84 14.80 -1.61 12.75
CA PRO A 84 15.66 -0.59 12.15
C PRO A 84 16.18 -0.95 10.75
N PHE A 85 16.16 -2.23 10.35
CA PHE A 85 16.44 -2.69 9.00
C PHE A 85 15.12 -2.89 8.25
N CYS A 86 14.34 -1.82 8.15
CA CYS A 86 13.00 -1.86 7.58
C CYS A 86 13.04 -2.27 6.10
N PRO A 87 12.15 -3.19 5.65
CA PRO A 87 11.98 -3.50 4.24
C PRO A 87 11.53 -2.27 3.44
N ASP A 88 11.86 -2.24 2.15
CA ASP A 88 11.43 -1.17 1.23
C ASP A 88 9.91 -0.98 1.22
N ASP A 89 9.12 -2.05 1.42
CA ASP A 89 7.66 -2.01 1.56
C ASP A 89 7.17 -0.94 2.56
N LEU A 90 7.86 -0.75 3.69
CA LEU A 90 7.45 0.24 4.69
C LEU A 90 7.61 1.69 4.20
N TYR A 91 8.60 1.97 3.35
CA TYR A 91 8.75 3.28 2.71
C TYR A 91 7.70 3.52 1.63
N ILE A 92 7.20 2.46 0.99
CA ILE A 92 6.10 2.54 0.02
C ILE A 92 4.82 2.93 0.76
N ASP A 93 4.50 2.21 1.84
CA ASP A 93 3.34 2.49 2.66
C ASP A 93 3.42 3.90 3.26
N GLU A 94 4.59 4.32 3.77
CA GLU A 94 4.83 5.69 4.28
C GLU A 94 4.59 6.75 3.19
N GLY A 95 5.15 6.53 1.99
CA GLY A 95 5.02 7.45 0.87
C GLY A 95 3.57 7.58 0.40
N MET A 96 2.81 6.48 0.36
CA MET A 96 1.39 6.48 0.06
C MET A 96 0.58 7.22 1.14
N CYS A 97 0.93 7.05 2.43
CA CYS A 97 0.32 7.82 3.51
C CYS A 97 0.51 9.32 3.27
N HIS A 98 1.75 9.76 3.05
CA HIS A 98 2.07 11.17 2.79
C HIS A 98 1.37 11.71 1.55
N TYR A 99 1.25 10.92 0.48
CA TYR A 99 0.51 11.31 -0.72
C TYR A 99 -0.95 11.63 -0.40
N TRP A 100 -1.66 10.77 0.32
CA TRP A 100 -3.06 10.99 0.68
C TRP A 100 -3.25 12.07 1.74
N LEU A 101 -2.24 12.31 2.58
CA LEU A 101 -2.17 13.45 3.49
C LEU A 101 -1.81 14.76 2.78
N LYS A 102 -1.58 14.72 1.46
CA LYS A 102 -1.16 15.86 0.61
C LYS A 102 0.21 16.45 0.98
N ASP A 103 1.03 15.69 1.71
CA ASP A 103 2.43 15.99 1.96
C ASP A 103 3.29 15.39 0.85
N TYR A 104 3.13 15.93 -0.36
CA TYR A 104 3.78 15.40 -1.56
C TYR A 104 5.31 15.45 -1.47
N LYS A 105 5.85 16.40 -0.71
CA LYS A 105 7.29 16.52 -0.49
C LYS A 105 7.84 15.32 0.29
N GLU A 106 7.20 14.96 1.40
CA GLU A 106 7.64 13.79 2.15
C GLU A 106 7.30 12.48 1.42
N ALA A 107 6.21 12.41 0.66
CA ALA A 107 5.93 11.28 -0.21
C ALA A 107 7.09 11.02 -1.20
N ILE A 108 7.58 12.06 -1.89
CA ILE A 108 8.74 11.97 -2.79
C ILE A 108 9.99 11.49 -2.02
N ASN A 109 10.23 12.02 -0.82
CA ASN A 109 11.37 11.61 0.01
C ASN A 109 11.31 10.13 0.36
N CYS A 110 10.14 9.61 0.74
CA CYS A 110 9.93 8.19 1.03
C CYS A 110 10.22 7.33 -0.20
N PHE A 111 9.64 7.67 -1.37
CA PHE A 111 9.85 6.88 -2.58
C PHE A 111 11.31 6.89 -3.07
N LYS A 112 12.07 7.96 -2.82
CA LYS A 112 13.51 8.03 -3.13
C LYS A 112 14.40 7.19 -2.22
N LYS A 113 13.92 6.75 -1.05
CA LYS A 113 14.67 5.85 -0.15
C LYS A 113 14.62 4.38 -0.58
N ILE A 114 13.68 4.03 -1.45
CA ILE A 114 13.44 2.66 -1.91
C ILE A 114 14.58 2.21 -2.82
N LYS A 115 15.18 1.05 -2.51
CA LYS A 115 16.27 0.48 -3.31
C LYS A 115 15.73 -0.34 -4.47
N THR A 116 14.66 -1.10 -4.23
CA THR A 116 14.00 -1.93 -5.22
C THR A 116 12.61 -1.37 -5.48
N GLN A 117 12.51 -0.51 -6.48
CA GLN A 117 11.24 0.10 -6.86
C GLN A 117 10.27 -0.97 -7.35
N ASN A 118 9.02 -0.87 -6.90
CA ASN A 118 7.90 -1.66 -7.42
C ASN A 118 6.92 -0.73 -8.16
N ARG A 119 5.88 -1.33 -8.74
CA ARG A 119 4.84 -0.59 -9.46
C ARG A 119 4.25 0.55 -8.63
N ASP A 120 3.82 0.27 -7.40
CA ASP A 120 3.16 1.27 -6.56
C ASP A 120 4.11 2.44 -6.27
N SER A 121 5.37 2.17 -5.89
CA SER A 121 6.37 3.22 -5.66
C SER A 121 6.62 4.10 -6.88
N LEU A 122 6.60 3.53 -8.09
CA LEU A 122 6.89 4.25 -9.33
C LEU A 122 5.74 5.19 -9.71
N PHE A 123 4.52 4.69 -9.70
CA PHE A 123 3.35 5.49 -10.05
C PHE A 123 3.03 6.54 -8.99
N TYR A 124 3.12 6.22 -7.69
CA TYR A 124 2.92 7.23 -6.65
C TYR A 124 4.05 8.26 -6.61
N LEU A 125 5.30 7.92 -6.99
CA LEU A 125 6.35 8.91 -7.16
C LEU A 125 6.00 9.89 -8.29
N ALA A 126 5.54 9.39 -9.44
CA ALA A 126 5.11 10.23 -10.55
C ALA A 126 3.95 11.16 -10.14
N ALA A 127 2.91 10.61 -9.51
CA ALA A 127 1.77 11.38 -8.99
C ALA A 127 2.21 12.44 -7.96
N SER A 128 3.10 12.07 -7.04
CA SER A 128 3.62 13.01 -6.02
C SER A 128 4.43 14.14 -6.63
N LEU A 129 5.24 13.86 -7.65
CA LEU A 129 6.00 14.87 -8.39
C LEU A 129 5.08 15.82 -9.14
N ALA A 130 4.02 15.31 -9.77
CA ALA A 130 3.01 16.13 -10.45
C ALA A 130 2.30 17.08 -9.48
N LYS A 131 1.86 16.56 -8.32
CA LYS A 131 1.22 17.36 -7.27
C LYS A 131 2.14 18.34 -6.54
N ALA A 132 3.45 18.17 -6.71
CA ALA A 132 4.47 19.09 -6.20
C ALA A 132 4.95 20.11 -7.25
N ASP A 133 4.24 20.25 -8.38
CA ASP A 133 4.56 21.15 -9.49
C ASP A 133 5.96 20.89 -10.12
N ARG A 134 6.40 19.63 -10.11
CA ARG A 134 7.68 19.17 -10.70
C ARG A 134 7.45 18.46 -12.02
N GLU A 135 6.90 19.18 -12.99
CA GLU A 135 6.38 18.65 -14.27
C GLU A 135 7.37 17.72 -14.98
N ASN A 136 8.58 18.19 -15.30
CA ASN A 136 9.57 17.39 -16.03
C ASN A 136 9.91 16.08 -15.32
N GLU A 137 10.10 16.13 -14.00
CA GLU A 137 10.40 14.93 -13.21
C GLU A 137 9.20 13.98 -13.14
N SER A 138 7.98 14.51 -13.11
CA SER A 138 6.76 13.70 -13.10
C SER A 138 6.58 12.94 -14.42
N THR A 139 6.85 13.57 -15.57
CA THR A 139 6.83 12.92 -16.89
C THR A 139 7.88 11.82 -16.99
N GLU A 140 9.12 12.09 -16.58
CA GLU A 140 10.19 11.09 -16.56
C GLU A 140 9.83 9.90 -15.66
N ALA A 141 9.30 10.17 -14.46
CA ALA A 141 8.89 9.14 -13.51
C ALA A 141 7.72 8.30 -14.04
N LEU A 142 6.72 8.91 -14.68
CA LEU A 142 5.59 8.19 -15.26
C LEU A 142 6.04 7.31 -16.44
N HIS A 143 6.90 7.82 -17.32
CA HIS A 143 7.46 7.04 -18.42
C HIS A 143 8.23 5.83 -17.90
N LEU A 144 9.07 6.00 -16.88
CA LEU A 144 9.77 4.90 -16.21
C LEU A 144 8.79 3.89 -15.60
N ALA A 145 7.72 4.35 -14.95
CA ALA A 145 6.70 3.50 -14.34
C ALA A 145 6.04 2.59 -15.38
N ILE A 146 5.60 3.18 -16.50
CA ILE A 146 4.95 2.45 -17.60
C ILE A 146 5.93 1.45 -18.22
N GLN A 147 7.15 1.88 -18.54
CA GLN A 147 8.15 1.03 -19.17
C GLN A 147 8.58 -0.15 -18.29
N THR A 148 8.74 0.08 -16.98
CA THR A 148 9.23 -0.95 -16.05
C THR A 148 8.16 -1.98 -15.72
N THR A 149 6.90 -1.56 -15.68
CA THR A 149 5.79 -2.40 -15.21
C THR A 149 4.95 -2.99 -16.34
N ASP A 150 5.12 -2.49 -17.57
CA ASP A 150 4.26 -2.78 -18.72
C ASP A 150 2.77 -2.48 -18.43
N MET A 151 2.50 -1.50 -17.57
CA MET A 151 1.16 -1.03 -17.22
C MET A 151 0.94 0.39 -17.69
N ASN A 152 -0.23 0.67 -18.27
CA ASN A 152 -0.70 2.04 -18.44
C ASN A 152 -1.32 2.55 -17.11
N VAL A 153 -1.64 3.85 -17.08
CA VAL A 153 -2.23 4.51 -15.90
C VAL A 153 -3.53 3.83 -15.45
N GLU A 154 -4.45 3.56 -16.38
CA GLU A 154 -5.75 2.95 -16.06
C GLU A 154 -5.59 1.56 -15.43
N ASN A 155 -4.74 0.72 -16.02
CA ASN A 155 -4.45 -0.63 -15.51
C ASN A 155 -3.84 -0.56 -14.12
N PHE A 156 -2.91 0.38 -13.87
CA PHE A 156 -2.33 0.60 -12.55
C PHE A 156 -3.41 1.00 -11.54
N VAL A 157 -4.22 2.03 -11.82
CA VAL A 157 -5.27 2.49 -10.91
C VAL A 157 -6.29 1.39 -10.62
N ASN A 158 -6.64 0.57 -11.62
CA ASN A 158 -7.54 -0.57 -11.45
C ASN A 158 -6.97 -1.68 -10.53
N THR A 159 -5.67 -1.67 -10.24
CA THR A 159 -5.09 -2.56 -9.22
C THR A 159 -5.30 -2.07 -7.79
N GLN A 160 -5.60 -0.79 -7.59
CA GLN A 160 -5.73 -0.17 -6.27
C GLN A 160 -7.07 -0.54 -5.63
N ARG A 161 -7.03 -1.00 -4.37
CA ARG A 161 -8.17 -1.57 -3.62
C ARG A 161 -8.72 -0.60 -2.59
N TYR A 162 -8.82 0.69 -2.91
CA TYR A 162 -9.38 1.67 -1.98
C TYR A 162 -10.85 1.41 -1.69
N GLN A 163 -11.23 1.51 -0.41
CA GLN A 163 -12.62 1.40 0.04
C GLN A 163 -13.47 2.54 -0.51
N ASN A 164 -12.92 3.76 -0.53
CA ASN A 164 -13.55 4.89 -1.19
C ASN A 164 -13.09 4.97 -2.65
N PRO A 165 -13.98 4.78 -3.65
CA PRO A 165 -13.60 4.84 -5.06
C PRO A 165 -13.12 6.24 -5.52
N ASP A 166 -13.40 7.30 -4.76
CA ASP A 166 -12.89 8.64 -5.08
C ASP A 166 -11.35 8.71 -5.05
N TYR A 167 -10.69 7.85 -4.26
CA TYR A 167 -9.23 7.74 -4.25
C TYR A 167 -8.71 7.26 -5.61
N ASN A 168 -9.34 6.24 -6.20
CA ASN A 168 -8.97 5.78 -7.54
C ASN A 168 -9.21 6.86 -8.59
N ARG A 169 -10.32 7.61 -8.48
CA ARG A 169 -10.63 8.71 -9.41
C ARG A 169 -9.60 9.83 -9.30
N GLU A 170 -9.28 10.30 -8.10
CA GLU A 170 -8.29 11.35 -7.88
C GLU A 170 -6.91 10.92 -8.39
N LEU A 171 -6.49 9.69 -8.10
CA LEU A 171 -5.21 9.17 -8.58
C LEU A 171 -5.15 9.08 -10.11
N LEU A 172 -6.23 8.64 -10.74
CA LEU A 172 -6.35 8.59 -12.20
C LEU A 172 -6.23 9.98 -12.82
N GLU A 173 -7.01 10.95 -12.33
CA GLU A 173 -6.99 12.33 -12.82
C GLU A 173 -5.59 12.96 -12.72
N VAL A 174 -4.89 12.71 -11.61
CA VAL A 174 -3.52 13.22 -11.41
C VAL A 174 -2.56 12.59 -12.41
N LEU A 175 -2.58 11.26 -12.56
CA LEU A 175 -1.66 10.58 -13.45
C LEU A 175 -1.93 10.89 -14.94
N GLU A 176 -3.19 11.04 -15.34
CA GLU A 176 -3.58 11.44 -16.70
C GLU A 176 -3.25 12.90 -17.02
N SER A 177 -3.10 13.75 -16.01
CA SER A 177 -2.68 15.14 -16.20
C SER A 177 -1.19 15.28 -16.53
N ILE A 178 -0.38 14.24 -16.28
CA ILE A 178 1.05 14.24 -16.57
C ILE A 178 1.24 14.11 -18.10
N PRO A 179 1.98 15.03 -18.75
CA PRO A 179 2.27 14.91 -20.16
C PRO A 179 3.07 13.64 -20.47
N CYS A 180 2.64 12.89 -21.49
CA CYS A 180 3.37 11.75 -22.05
C CYS A 180 4.47 12.18 -23.02
#